data_AF-A0A2D4P946-F1
#
_entry.id   AF-A0A2D4P946-F1
#
_cell.length_a   1.000
_cell.length_b   1.000
_cell.length_c   1.000
_cell.angle_alpha   90.00
_cell.angle_beta   90.00
_cell.angle_gamma   90.00
#
_symmetry.space_group_name_H-M   'P 1'
#
loop_
_entity.id
_entity.type
_entity.pdbx_description
1 polymer ?
#
loop_
_entity_poly.entity_id
_entity_poly.type
_entity_poly.pdbx_seq_one_letter_code
_entity_poly.pdbx_strand_id
1 'polypeptide(L)'
;IVPYDDRMMLKLAEQTNGVIVTNDQFRDLAKESKRWIKIIKESLLQYTFVGNIFMVPDDPLGRSGPTLADFLKKKTRTKYSDCHSFNGQPCGEASLHRRDGVAEEQASGDF
;
A
#
# COMPACT_ATOMS: atom_id res chain seq x y z
N ILE A 1 10.64 -37.91 3.09
CA ILE A 1 10.82 -36.50 3.49
C ILE A 1 10.07 -35.66 2.47
N VAL A 2 9.01 -34.97 2.88
CA VAL A 2 8.25 -34.07 1.99
C VAL A 2 8.84 -32.67 2.16
N PRO A 3 9.32 -32.00 1.10
CA PRO A 3 9.76 -30.62 1.21
C PRO A 3 8.58 -29.75 1.66
N TYR A 4 8.82 -28.83 2.60
CA TYR A 4 7.78 -27.91 3.06
C TYR A 4 7.50 -26.85 1.99
N ASP A 5 6.49 -27.09 1.17
CA ASP A 5 6.06 -26.15 0.12
C ASP A 5 5.62 -24.79 0.70
N ASP A 6 5.16 -24.76 1.95
CA ASP A 6 4.76 -23.54 2.68
C ASP A 6 5.90 -22.53 2.79
N ARG A 7 7.14 -23.01 2.99
CA ARG A 7 8.32 -22.14 3.06
C ARG A 7 8.64 -21.52 1.71
N MET A 8 8.38 -22.25 0.62
CA MET A 8 8.58 -21.72 -0.72
C MET A 8 7.52 -20.66 -1.05
N MET A 9 6.25 -20.91 -0.69
CA MET A 9 5.17 -19.93 -0.86
C MET A 9 5.46 -18.62 -0.12
N LEU A 10 5.85 -18.69 1.16
CA LEU A 10 6.17 -17.50 1.95
C LEU A 10 7.39 -16.75 1.40
N LYS A 11 8.45 -17.46 1.00
CA LYS A 11 9.64 -16.83 0.39
C LYS A 11 9.30 -16.13 -0.92
N LEU A 12 8.45 -16.73 -1.76
CA LEU A 12 8.03 -16.11 -3.01
C LEU A 12 7.18 -14.86 -2.76
N ALA A 13 6.26 -14.91 -1.81
CA ALA A 13 5.46 -13.76 -1.41
C ALA A 13 6.33 -12.64 -0.82
N GLU A 14 7.37 -12.99 -0.03
CA GLU A 14 8.34 -12.03 0.49
C GLU A 14 9.09 -11.30 -0.63
N GLN A 15 9.54 -12.03 -1.66
CA GLN A 15 10.30 -11.46 -2.79
C GLN A 15 9.45 -10.63 -3.75
N THR A 16 8.21 -11.07 -3.99
CA THR A 16 7.32 -10.47 -5.00
C THR A 16 6.35 -9.46 -4.43
N ASN A 17 6.25 -9.37 -3.09
CA ASN A 17 5.18 -8.67 -2.39
C ASN A 17 3.78 -9.07 -2.91
N GLY A 18 3.63 -10.37 -3.20
CA GLY A 18 2.40 -10.96 -3.73
C GLY A 18 1.44 -11.45 -2.65
N VAL A 19 0.27 -11.92 -3.10
CA VAL A 19 -0.77 -12.50 -2.26
C VAL A 19 -0.67 -14.03 -2.30
N ILE A 20 -0.87 -14.67 -1.15
CA ILE A 20 -0.95 -16.13 -1.00
C ILE A 20 -2.42 -16.50 -0.85
N VAL A 21 -2.92 -17.36 -1.74
CA VAL A 21 -4.28 -17.90 -1.66
C VAL A 21 -4.23 -19.22 -0.91
N THR A 22 -4.65 -19.22 0.35
CA THR A 22 -4.65 -20.40 1.21
C THR A 22 -5.67 -20.25 2.33
N ASN A 23 -6.12 -21.37 2.87
CA ASN A 23 -6.92 -21.40 4.10
C ASN A 23 -6.08 -21.73 5.33
N ASP A 24 -4.79 -22.06 5.16
CA ASP A 24 -3.88 -22.24 6.29
C ASP A 24 -3.37 -20.89 6.80
N GLN A 25 -3.15 -20.79 8.10
CA GLN A 25 -2.57 -19.62 8.76
C GLN A 25 -1.06 -19.75 9.00
N PHE A 26 -0.43 -20.86 8.57
CA PHE A 26 1.01 -21.12 8.71
C PHE A 26 1.52 -20.87 10.13
N ARG A 27 0.79 -21.37 11.14
CA ARG A 27 1.00 -21.04 12.58
C ARG A 27 2.42 -21.31 13.07
N ASP A 28 3.11 -22.29 12.49
CA ASP A 28 4.48 -22.64 12.86
C ASP A 28 5.49 -21.67 12.24
N LEU A 29 5.31 -21.32 10.98
CA LEU A 29 6.17 -20.36 10.25
C LEU A 29 5.95 -18.93 10.76
N ALA A 30 4.74 -18.61 11.22
CA ALA A 30 4.46 -17.36 11.91
C ALA A 30 5.31 -17.20 13.18
N LYS A 31 5.64 -18.29 13.90
CA LYS A 31 6.50 -18.20 15.10
C LYS A 31 7.99 -18.07 14.75
N GLU A 32 8.38 -18.48 13.54
CA GLU A 32 9.78 -18.50 13.10
C GLU A 32 10.32 -17.10 12.77
N SER A 33 9.53 -16.25 12.10
CA SER A 33 10.00 -14.94 11.62
C SER A 33 8.94 -13.85 11.69
N LYS A 34 9.31 -12.69 12.25
CA LYS A 34 8.45 -11.49 12.28
C LYS A 34 8.06 -10.99 10.87
N ARG A 35 8.90 -11.22 9.87
CA ARG A 35 8.60 -10.84 8.47
C ARG A 35 7.48 -11.70 7.91
N TRP A 36 7.54 -13.01 8.18
CA TRP A 36 6.51 -13.95 7.73
C TRP A 36 5.19 -13.71 8.43
N ILE A 37 5.18 -13.36 9.73
CA ILE A 37 3.96 -12.92 10.42
C ILE A 37 3.27 -11.78 9.66
N LYS A 38 4.04 -10.80 9.19
CA LYS A 38 3.50 -9.65 8.46
C LYS A 38 2.86 -10.09 7.14
N ILE A 39 3.55 -10.94 6.37
CA ILE A 39 3.04 -11.50 5.11
C ILE A 39 1.77 -12.32 5.35
N ILE A 40 1.76 -13.18 6.36
CA ILE A 40 0.60 -14.01 6.72
C ILE A 40 -0.60 -13.14 7.12
N LYS A 41 -0.37 -12.00 7.77
CA LYS A 41 -1.46 -11.08 8.17
C LYS A 41 -1.94 -10.18 7.05
N GLU A 42 -1.05 -9.74 6.16
CA GLU A 42 -1.35 -8.69 5.18
C GLU A 42 -1.48 -9.21 3.75
N SER A 43 -1.17 -10.48 3.50
CA SER A 43 -1.08 -11.05 2.14
C SER A 43 -1.76 -12.40 2.00
N LEU A 44 -2.56 -12.82 2.99
CA LEU A 44 -3.25 -14.10 2.97
C LEU A 44 -4.70 -13.92 2.54
N LEU A 45 -5.09 -14.61 1.47
CA LEU A 45 -6.45 -14.62 0.95
C LEU A 45 -7.10 -15.97 1.23
N GLN A 46 -8.05 -15.97 2.17
CA GLN A 46 -8.90 -17.11 2.44
C GLN A 46 -9.91 -17.29 1.31
N TYR A 47 -10.28 -18.53 1.04
CA TYR A 47 -11.24 -18.89 0.02
C TYR A 47 -12.18 -19.99 0.51
N THR A 48 -13.31 -20.12 -0.16
CA THR A 48 -14.27 -21.19 0.10
C THR A 48 -14.76 -21.75 -1.22
N PHE A 49 -14.92 -23.07 -1.27
CA PHE A 49 -15.58 -23.74 -2.38
C PHE A 49 -17.00 -24.12 -1.99
N VAL A 50 -17.97 -23.75 -2.83
CA VAL A 50 -19.34 -24.28 -2.77
C VAL A 50 -19.57 -25.07 -4.05
N GLY A 51 -19.49 -26.40 -3.92
CA GLY A 51 -19.40 -27.29 -5.08
C GLY A 51 -18.16 -26.96 -5.90
N ASN A 52 -18.37 -26.55 -7.16
CA ASN A 52 -17.31 -26.18 -8.11
C ASN A 52 -17.08 -24.66 -8.20
N ILE A 53 -17.71 -23.87 -7.33
CA ILE A 53 -17.60 -22.41 -7.36
C ILE A 53 -16.55 -21.96 -6.35
N PHE A 54 -15.51 -21.29 -6.84
CA PHE A 54 -14.50 -20.63 -6.03
C PHE A 54 -15.00 -19.26 -5.58
N MET A 55 -15.12 -19.06 -4.26
CA MET A 55 -15.56 -17.81 -3.66
C MET A 55 -14.47 -17.26 -2.76
N VAL A 56 -14.29 -15.94 -2.80
CA VAL A 56 -13.39 -15.19 -1.94
C VAL A 56 -14.17 -14.07 -1.26
N PRO A 57 -13.84 -13.70 -0.02
CA PRO A 57 -14.49 -12.59 0.66
C PRO A 57 -14.08 -11.26 0.01
N ASP A 58 -15.02 -10.33 -0.09
CA ASP A 58 -14.76 -8.96 -0.56
C ASP A 58 -13.85 -8.18 0.39
N ASP A 59 -13.83 -8.57 1.68
CA ASP A 59 -13.03 -7.97 2.75
C ASP A 59 -11.98 -8.96 3.30
N PRO A 60 -10.84 -9.17 2.61
CA PRO A 60 -9.84 -10.17 3.01
C PRO A 60 -9.19 -9.88 4.37
N LEU A 61 -9.11 -8.61 4.79
CA LEU A 61 -8.57 -8.16 6.08
C LEU A 61 -9.65 -7.63 7.04
N GLY A 62 -10.93 -7.90 6.76
CA GLY A 62 -12.07 -7.40 7.51
C GLY A 62 -12.40 -5.92 7.24
N ARG A 63 -13.30 -5.35 8.05
CA ARG A 63 -13.93 -4.03 7.83
C ARG A 63 -12.96 -2.84 7.77
N SER A 64 -11.80 -2.96 8.39
CA SER A 64 -10.75 -1.93 8.38
C SER A 64 -9.71 -2.15 7.27
N GLY A 65 -9.91 -3.19 6.46
CA GLY A 65 -9.00 -3.63 5.42
C GLY A 65 -9.21 -2.91 4.10
N PRO A 66 -8.26 -3.07 3.16
CA PRO A 66 -8.49 -2.71 1.77
C PRO A 66 -9.57 -3.61 1.17
N THR A 67 -10.28 -3.10 0.16
CA THR A 67 -11.18 -3.92 -0.65
C THR A 67 -10.39 -5.05 -1.32
N LEU A 68 -11.06 -6.14 -1.69
CA LEU A 68 -10.45 -7.24 -2.44
C LEU A 68 -9.72 -6.75 -3.71
N ALA A 69 -10.31 -5.77 -4.42
CA ALA A 69 -9.70 -5.19 -5.61
C ALA A 69 -8.37 -4.49 -5.30
N ASP A 70 -8.33 -3.68 -4.23
CA ASP A 70 -7.12 -2.99 -3.80
C ASP A 70 -6.06 -3.96 -3.24
N PHE A 71 -6.51 -5.04 -2.60
CA PHE A 71 -5.65 -6.09 -2.08
C PHE A 71 -4.95 -6.88 -3.19
N LEU A 72 -5.65 -7.19 -4.28
CA LEU A 72 -5.08 -7.87 -5.45
C LEU A 72 -4.32 -6.93 -6.38
N LYS A 73 -4.52 -5.61 -6.25
CA LYS A 73 -3.83 -4.62 -7.07
C LYS A 73 -2.37 -4.52 -6.65
N LYS A 74 -1.47 -4.82 -7.59
CA LYS A 74 -0.04 -4.55 -7.40
C LYS A 74 0.14 -3.06 -7.20
N LYS A 75 0.66 -2.65 -6.03
CA LYS A 75 1.10 -1.28 -5.80
C LYS A 75 2.25 -1.01 -6.76
N THR A 76 1.95 -0.43 -7.91
CA THR A 76 2.97 0.16 -8.77
C THR A 76 3.65 1.18 -7.89
N ARG A 77 4.94 0.97 -7.54
CA ARG A 77 5.77 2.10 -7.20
C ARG A 77 5.62 3.02 -8.40
N THR A 78 4.87 4.10 -8.25
CA THR A 78 5.00 5.24 -9.13
C THR A 78 6.49 5.51 -9.11
N LYS A 79 7.19 5.09 -10.17
CA LYS A 79 8.40 5.78 -10.52
C LYS A 79 7.87 7.19 -10.69
N TYR A 80 8.18 8.07 -9.73
CA TYR A 80 8.10 9.49 -9.97
C TYR A 80 8.62 9.64 -11.39
N SER A 81 7.77 10.18 -12.27
CA SER A 81 8.22 10.68 -13.55
C SER A 81 9.45 11.49 -13.24
N ASP A 82 10.61 10.91 -13.55
CA ASP A 82 11.91 11.50 -13.33
C ASP A 82 11.85 12.82 -14.09
N CYS A 83 11.72 13.92 -13.37
CA CYS A 83 11.78 15.24 -13.96
C CYS A 83 13.25 15.50 -14.29
N HIS A 84 13.74 14.82 -15.33
CA HIS A 84 14.97 15.19 -15.98
C HIS A 84 14.71 16.51 -16.71
N SER A 85 14.95 17.63 -16.02
CA SER A 85 15.14 18.92 -16.67
C SER A 85 16.44 18.85 -17.49
N PHE A 86 16.34 18.39 -18.73
CA PHE A 86 17.37 18.59 -19.74
C PHE A 86 17.28 20.04 -20.22
N ASN A 87 17.78 20.95 -19.39
CA ASN A 87 18.27 22.30 -19.71
C ASN A 87 18.47 23.02 -18.37
N GLY A 88 19.68 22.94 -17.83
CA GLY A 88 20.03 23.35 -16.47
C GLY A 88 19.56 24.76 -16.06
N GLN A 89 18.39 24.82 -15.42
CA GLN A 89 17.96 25.96 -14.63
C GLN A 89 17.90 25.53 -13.16
N PRO A 90 18.65 26.17 -12.25
CA PRO A 90 18.45 25.97 -10.83
C PRO A 90 17.07 26.49 -10.45
N CYS A 91 16.31 25.66 -9.73
CA CYS A 91 15.03 26.07 -9.13
C CYS A 91 15.32 27.25 -8.19
N GLY A 92 14.81 28.42 -8.53
CA GLY A 92 15.06 29.67 -7.83
C GLY A 92 14.66 29.56 -6.37
N GLU A 93 15.62 29.87 -5.50
CA GLU A 93 15.47 30.04 -4.07
C GLU A 93 14.63 31.29 -3.80
N ALA A 94 13.32 31.12 -3.58
CA ALA A 94 12.46 32.21 -3.12
C ALA A 94 12.64 32.36 -1.60
N SER A 95 13.68 33.10 -1.22
CA SER A 95 13.85 33.67 0.11
C SER A 95 12.80 34.77 0.30
N LEU A 96 11.86 34.61 1.24
CA LEU A 96 10.98 35.71 1.66
C LEU A 96 11.12 35.93 3.17
N HIS A 97 12.06 36.79 3.53
CA HIS A 97 12.16 37.43 4.82
C HIS A 97 11.32 38.72 4.85
N ARG A 98 10.35 38.75 5.79
CA ARG A 98 9.91 39.88 6.64
C ARG A 98 9.48 41.25 6.06
N ARG A 99 8.26 41.61 6.51
CA ARG A 99 7.79 42.85 7.18
C ARG A 99 6.94 43.88 6.41
N ASP A 100 5.72 44.02 6.95
CA ASP A 100 4.94 45.22 7.32
C ASP A 100 4.67 46.34 6.30
N GLY A 101 3.38 46.64 6.11
CA GLY A 101 2.87 47.88 5.50
C GLY A 101 1.34 47.95 5.51
N VAL A 102 0.80 48.82 6.36
CA VAL A 102 -0.61 49.19 6.52
C VAL A 102 -1.04 50.21 5.45
N ALA A 103 -2.24 50.04 4.87
CA ALA A 103 -3.12 51.10 4.33
C ALA A 103 -4.51 50.46 4.09
N GLU A 104 -5.53 50.77 4.90
CA GLU A 104 -6.54 51.82 4.66
C GLU A 104 -7.29 51.62 3.33
N GLU A 105 -8.51 51.08 3.42
CA GLU A 105 -9.56 51.35 2.43
C GLU A 105 -10.86 51.65 3.17
N GLN A 106 -11.17 52.95 3.22
CA GLN A 106 -12.51 53.46 3.47
C GLN A 106 -13.31 53.37 2.17
N ALA A 107 -14.52 52.81 2.24
CA ALA A 107 -15.68 53.16 1.41
C ALA A 107 -16.87 52.35 1.95
N SER A 108 -17.72 52.90 2.81
CA SER A 108 -18.85 53.79 2.48
C SER A 108 -20.01 53.08 1.80
N GLY A 109 -21.16 53.13 2.48
CA GLY A 109 -22.49 53.15 1.87
C GLY A 109 -23.37 51.97 2.31
N ASP A 110 -24.65 52.13 2.61
CA ASP A 110 -25.48 53.30 2.89
C ASP A 110 -26.83 52.71 3.34
N PHE A 111 -27.45 53.37 4.33
CA PHE A 111 -28.84 53.23 4.79
C PHE A 111 -29.28 51.99 5.58
#